data_AF-A0A7J4VD06-F1
#
_entry.id   AF-A0A7J4VD06-F1
#
_cell.length_a   1.000
_cell.length_b   1.000
_cell.length_c   1.000
_cell.angle_alpha   90.00
_cell.angle_beta   90.00
_cell.angle_gamma   90.00
#
_symmetry.space_group_name_H-M   'P 1'
#
loop_
_entity.id
_entity.type
_entity.pdbx_description
1 polymer ?
#
loop_
_entity_poly.entity_id
_entity_poly.type
_entity_poly.pdbx_seq_one_letter_code
_entity_poly.pdbx_strand_id
1 'polypeptide(L)'
;ETLRKDIFEMRKRLYPVSLSGLSSLTDFIKGRGGTTDIEFITQYLVLLDSENLKISAGESNRDILRLNDRRLIRLRRTESLKAEDASVLLEGFNFLRRVRLAIECIYNTSNCVLPSKQKGELLFRFLQFNNYDEMAAAVNSTLKKNNEIFQQIFKG
;
A
#
# COMPACT_ATOMS: atom_id res chain seq x y z
N GLU A 1 13.71 -15.72 10.90
CA GLU A 1 12.49 -16.53 10.68
C GLU A 1 11.30 -16.12 11.54
N THR A 2 11.48 -15.82 12.84
CA THR A 2 10.40 -15.35 13.73
C THR A 2 9.82 -14.00 13.32
N LEU A 3 10.65 -12.98 13.06
CA LEU A 3 10.18 -11.62 12.75
C LEU A 3 9.24 -11.56 11.53
N ARG A 4 9.59 -12.20 10.41
CA ARG A 4 8.76 -12.23 9.20
C ARG A 4 7.37 -12.79 9.51
N LYS A 5 7.34 -13.93 10.21
CA LYS A 5 6.10 -14.62 10.59
C LYS A 5 5.27 -13.78 11.56
N ASP A 6 5.89 -13.13 12.53
CA ASP A 6 5.22 -12.28 13.52
C ASP A 6 4.57 -11.06 12.86
N ILE A 7 5.29 -10.37 11.97
CA ILE A 7 4.75 -9.23 11.21
C ILE A 7 3.62 -9.68 10.28
N PHE A 8 3.75 -10.83 9.62
CA PHE A 8 2.71 -11.38 8.75
C PHE A 8 1.43 -11.71 9.52
N GLU A 9 1.54 -12.42 10.65
CA GLU A 9 0.38 -12.77 11.49
C GLU A 9 -0.23 -11.53 12.16
N MET A 10 0.60 -10.56 12.57
CA MET A 10 0.12 -9.25 13.03
C MET A 10 -0.70 -8.56 11.95
N ARG A 11 -0.19 -8.49 10.71
CA ARG A 11 -0.91 -7.86 9.60
C ARG A 11 -2.25 -8.54 9.34
N LYS A 12 -2.25 -9.87 9.39
CA LYS A 12 -3.42 -10.70 9.11
C LYS A 12 -4.57 -10.42 10.09
N ARG A 13 -4.26 -10.19 11.37
CA ARG A 13 -5.25 -9.83 12.40
C ARG A 13 -5.88 -8.45 12.20
N LEU A 14 -5.20 -7.55 11.48
CA LEU A 14 -5.67 -6.19 11.21
C LEU A 14 -6.44 -6.03 9.90
N TYR A 15 -6.58 -7.08 9.09
CA TYR A 15 -7.46 -6.99 7.92
C TYR A 15 -8.90 -6.69 8.37
N PRO A 16 -9.62 -5.82 7.65
CA PRO A 16 -11.00 -5.54 7.97
C PRO A 16 -11.80 -6.84 7.94
N VAL A 17 -12.54 -7.10 9.01
CA VAL A 17 -13.47 -8.22 9.04
C VAL A 17 -14.52 -7.93 7.99
N SER A 18 -14.57 -8.77 6.95
CA SER A 18 -15.65 -8.70 5.97
C SER A 18 -16.96 -8.97 6.70
N LEU A 19 -17.76 -7.92 6.91
CA LEU A 19 -19.15 -8.09 7.31
C LEU A 19 -19.87 -8.84 6.19
N SER A 20 -20.42 -10.01 6.53
CA SER A 20 -21.22 -10.86 5.66
C SER A 20 -22.26 -10.01 4.91
N GLY A 21 -22.01 -9.69 3.63
CA GLY A 21 -22.89 -8.85 2.80
C GLY A 21 -22.23 -7.66 2.09
N LEU A 22 -21.03 -7.22 2.52
CA LEU A 22 -20.27 -6.10 1.88
C LEU A 22 -19.06 -6.59 1.03
N SER A 23 -19.10 -7.84 0.58
CA SER A 23 -18.02 -8.55 -0.15
C SER A 23 -17.43 -7.81 -1.36
N SER A 24 -18.14 -6.83 -1.96
CA SER A 24 -17.70 -6.15 -3.17
C SER A 24 -16.87 -4.86 -2.97
N LEU A 25 -16.76 -4.35 -1.74
CA LEU A 25 -16.10 -3.07 -1.49
C LEU A 25 -14.64 -3.28 -1.05
N THR A 26 -13.72 -2.95 -1.95
CA THR A 26 -12.28 -3.04 -1.68
C THR A 26 -11.79 -1.81 -0.93
N ASP A 27 -11.35 -2.00 0.31
CA ASP A 27 -10.69 -0.97 1.12
C ASP A 27 -9.24 -0.78 0.64
N PHE A 28 -8.93 0.36 0.04
CA PHE A 28 -7.61 0.63 -0.54
C PHE A 28 -6.57 1.12 0.50
N ILE A 29 -6.93 1.18 1.79
CA ILE A 29 -6.02 1.47 2.89
C ILE A 29 -5.75 0.20 3.68
N LYS A 30 -6.77 -0.36 4.31
CA LYS A 30 -6.70 -1.50 5.24
C LYS A 30 -6.91 -2.85 4.58
N GLY A 31 -7.45 -2.87 3.36
CA GLY A 31 -7.62 -4.09 2.58
C GLY A 31 -6.30 -4.65 2.06
N ARG A 32 -6.39 -5.79 1.38
CA ARG A 32 -5.24 -6.46 0.74
C ARG A 32 -4.68 -5.59 -0.38
N GLY A 33 -3.37 -5.40 -0.38
CA GLY A 33 -2.66 -4.52 -1.30
C GLY A 33 -2.84 -3.03 -1.03
N GLY A 34 -3.60 -2.67 0.01
CA GLY A 34 -3.82 -1.29 0.42
C GLY A 34 -2.55 -0.66 0.98
N THR A 35 -2.61 0.64 1.26
CA THR A 35 -1.44 1.37 1.77
C THR A 35 -0.87 0.74 3.05
N THR A 36 -1.71 0.17 3.93
CA THR A 36 -1.25 -0.50 5.16
C THR A 36 -0.36 -1.72 4.86
N ASP A 37 -0.59 -2.47 3.77
CA ASP A 37 0.32 -3.57 3.40
C ASP A 37 1.71 -3.04 3.05
N ILE A 38 1.78 -1.90 2.37
CA ILE A 38 3.03 -1.23 2.02
C ILE A 38 3.75 -0.74 3.29
N GLU A 39 3.01 -0.19 4.26
CA GLU A 39 3.57 0.22 5.55
C GLU A 39 4.19 -0.97 6.29
N PHE A 40 3.50 -2.10 6.31
CA PHE A 40 4.03 -3.33 6.92
C PHE A 40 5.29 -3.85 6.22
N ILE A 41 5.36 -3.76 4.89
CA ILE A 41 6.60 -4.07 4.14
C ILE A 41 7.73 -3.14 4.58
N THR A 42 7.49 -1.83 4.60
CA THR A 42 8.53 -0.86 4.99
C THR A 42 9.01 -1.05 6.42
N GLN A 43 8.09 -1.31 7.36
CA GLN A 43 8.42 -1.58 8.76
C GLN A 43 9.21 -2.88 8.91
N TYR A 44 8.82 -3.94 8.21
CA TYR A 44 9.59 -5.19 8.18
C TYR A 44 11.03 -4.96 7.71
N LEU A 45 11.22 -4.23 6.60
CA LEU A 45 12.55 -3.92 6.06
C LEU A 45 13.41 -3.09 7.03
N VAL A 46 12.82 -2.14 7.76
CA VAL A 46 13.53 -1.37 8.79
C VAL A 46 13.92 -2.26 9.97
N LEU A 47 13.06 -3.19 10.39
CA LEU A 47 13.34 -4.09 11.52
C LEU A 47 14.36 -5.18 11.22
N LEU A 48 14.63 -5.49 9.93
CA LEU A 48 15.63 -6.47 9.53
C LEU A 48 17.07 -6.03 9.82
N ASP A 49 17.34 -4.73 9.94
CA ASP A 49 18.68 -4.21 10.22
C ASP A 49 18.60 -3.07 11.24
N SER A 50 19.25 -3.26 12.39
CA SER A 50 19.25 -2.28 13.48
C SER A 50 19.98 -0.98 13.11
N GLU A 51 20.85 -0.98 12.09
CA GLU A 51 21.41 0.26 11.53
C GLU A 51 20.36 1.06 10.75
N ASN A 52 19.37 0.41 10.13
CA ASN A 52 18.26 1.10 9.44
C ASN A 52 17.39 1.87 10.42
N LEU A 53 17.33 1.45 11.68
CA LEU A 53 16.59 2.17 12.73
C LEU A 53 17.16 3.57 12.96
N LYS A 54 18.50 3.75 12.83
CA LYS A 54 19.15 5.06 12.99
C LYS A 54 18.96 5.96 11.76
N ILE A 55 18.89 5.36 10.57
CA ILE A 55 18.73 6.10 9.30
C ILE A 55 17.26 6.45 9.04
N SER A 56 16.33 5.61 9.49
CA SER A 56 14.88 5.80 9.28
C SER A 56 14.19 6.53 10.44
N ALA A 57 14.94 6.93 11.47
CA ALA A 57 14.41 7.65 12.62
C ALA A 57 13.88 9.04 12.20
N GLY A 58 12.55 9.21 12.23
CA GLY A 58 11.88 10.45 11.82
C GLY A 58 11.44 10.50 10.35
N GLU A 59 11.72 9.46 9.57
CA GLU A 59 11.34 9.36 8.16
C GLU A 59 9.90 8.83 8.00
N SER A 60 9.14 9.35 7.03
CA SER A 60 7.81 8.81 6.73
C SER A 60 7.90 7.52 5.91
N ASN A 61 6.82 6.73 5.84
CA ASN A 61 6.75 5.53 5.00
C ASN A 61 7.12 5.81 3.53
N ARG A 62 6.78 7.01 3.04
CA ARG A 62 7.16 7.48 1.70
C ARG A 62 8.68 7.67 1.58
N ASP A 63 9.30 8.20 2.61
CA ASP A 63 10.72 8.48 2.61
C ASP A 63 11.51 7.17 2.73
N ILE A 64 11.03 6.20 3.51
CA ILE A 64 11.58 4.82 3.53
C ILE A 64 11.50 4.16 2.14
N LEU A 65 10.37 4.25 1.44
CA LEU A 65 10.24 3.73 0.06
C LEU A 65 11.16 4.47 -0.92
N ARG A 66 11.31 5.79 -0.79
CA ARG A 66 12.22 6.59 -1.63
C ARG A 66 13.69 6.32 -1.33
N LEU A 67 14.05 6.03 -0.08
CA LEU A 67 15.39 5.60 0.30
C LEU A 67 15.71 4.24 -0.34
N ASN A 68 14.74 3.32 -0.34
CA ASN A 68 14.85 2.07 -1.10
C ASN A 68 15.03 2.31 -2.61
N ASP A 69 14.33 3.29 -3.19
CA ASP A 69 14.41 3.65 -4.62
C ASP A 69 15.72 4.39 -4.98
N ARG A 70 16.23 5.30 -4.12
CA ARG A 70 17.37 6.18 -4.44
C ARG A 70 18.75 5.67 -4.00
N ARG A 71 18.86 4.77 -3.02
CA ARG A 71 20.12 4.12 -2.65
C ARG A 71 19.91 3.15 -1.50
N LEU A 72 20.27 1.89 -1.73
CA LEU A 72 21.02 1.06 -0.77
C LEU A 72 20.62 1.29 0.69
N ILE A 73 19.41 0.87 1.09
CA ILE A 73 19.36 0.19 2.37
C ILE A 73 20.40 -0.93 2.20
N ARG A 74 21.44 -0.88 3.03
CA ARG A 74 22.64 -1.69 2.91
C ARG A 74 22.27 -3.12 3.32
N LEU A 75 21.45 -3.79 2.49
CA LEU A 75 20.90 -5.12 2.68
C LEU A 75 22.04 -6.12 2.54
N ARG A 76 22.82 -6.23 3.60
CA ARG A 76 23.86 -7.24 3.74
C ARG A 76 23.15 -8.59 3.91
N ARG A 77 23.14 -9.38 2.84
CA ARG A 77 22.92 -10.84 2.77
C ARG A 77 21.74 -11.31 3.64
N THR A 78 20.48 -11.33 3.21
CA THR A 78 19.97 -12.38 2.31
C THR A 78 18.50 -12.16 1.86
N GLU A 79 17.87 -11.01 2.13
CA GLU A 79 16.42 -10.81 1.92
C GLU A 79 16.06 -9.42 1.38
N SER A 80 16.74 -8.99 0.32
CA SER A 80 16.53 -7.66 -0.26
C SER A 80 15.27 -7.60 -1.13
N LEU A 81 14.41 -6.60 -0.92
CA LEU A 81 13.39 -6.21 -1.88
C LEU A 81 14.07 -5.84 -3.21
N LYS A 82 13.54 -6.33 -4.33
CA LYS A 82 14.07 -5.98 -5.65
C LYS A 82 13.79 -4.50 -5.93
N ALA A 83 14.69 -3.83 -6.66
CA ALA A 83 14.52 -2.43 -7.00
C ALA A 83 13.23 -2.19 -7.80
N GLU A 84 12.88 -3.13 -8.68
CA GLU A 84 11.63 -3.09 -9.45
C GLU A 84 10.40 -3.13 -8.54
N ASP A 85 10.39 -4.03 -7.55
CA ASP A 85 9.28 -4.15 -6.60
C ASP A 85 9.15 -2.90 -5.72
N ALA A 86 10.28 -2.30 -5.32
CA ALA A 86 10.29 -1.05 -4.56
C ALA A 86 9.67 0.11 -5.35
N SER A 87 10.01 0.24 -6.64
CA SER A 87 9.42 1.24 -7.53
C SER A 87 7.90 1.05 -7.67
N VAL A 88 7.45 -0.20 -7.87
CA VAL A 88 6.02 -0.54 -7.97
C VAL A 88 5.27 -0.16 -6.70
N LEU A 89 5.81 -0.50 -5.51
CA LEU A 89 5.21 -0.14 -4.23
C LEU A 89 5.16 1.38 -4.01
N LEU A 90 6.19 2.11 -4.42
CA LEU A 90 6.24 3.57 -4.29
C LEU A 90 5.20 4.26 -5.19
N GLU A 91 5.12 3.86 -6.46
CA GLU A 91 4.11 4.34 -7.40
C GLU A 91 2.70 4.03 -6.89
N GLY A 92 2.48 2.79 -6.46
CA GLY A 92 1.21 2.33 -5.90
C GLY A 92 0.81 3.12 -4.65
N PHE A 93 1.73 3.31 -3.70
CA PHE A 93 1.49 4.11 -2.49
C PHE A 93 1.09 5.55 -2.83
N ASN A 94 1.83 6.21 -3.73
CA ASN A 94 1.54 7.58 -4.13
C ASN A 94 0.19 7.70 -4.85
N PHE A 95 -0.14 6.71 -5.69
CA PHE A 95 -1.42 6.66 -6.39
C PHE A 95 -2.59 6.48 -5.41
N LEU A 96 -2.54 5.48 -4.53
CA LEU A 96 -3.60 5.24 -3.54
C LEU A 96 -3.77 6.42 -2.58
N ARG A 97 -2.67 7.07 -2.16
CA ARG A 97 -2.73 8.29 -1.35
C ARG A 97 -3.40 9.45 -2.09
N ARG A 98 -3.15 9.60 -3.39
CA ARG A 98 -3.81 10.62 -4.24
C ARG A 98 -5.30 10.36 -4.38
N VAL A 99 -5.70 9.11 -4.60
CA VAL A 99 -7.11 8.69 -4.64
C VAL A 99 -7.79 9.02 -3.32
N ARG A 100 -7.16 8.68 -2.20
CA ARG A 100 -7.66 9.01 -0.86
C ARG A 100 -7.88 10.51 -0.68
N LEU A 101 -6.85 11.32 -0.98
CA LEU A 101 -6.92 12.77 -0.84
C LEU A 101 -8.03 13.37 -1.73
N ALA A 102 -8.21 12.85 -2.94
CA ALA A 102 -9.28 13.28 -3.82
C ALA A 102 -10.67 12.96 -3.23
N ILE A 103 -10.85 11.78 -2.64
CA ILE A 103 -12.10 11.41 -1.95
C ILE A 103 -12.36 12.34 -0.76
N GLU A 104 -11.33 12.59 0.07
CA GLU A 104 -11.43 13.50 1.21
C GLU A 104 -11.79 14.93 0.77
N CYS A 105 -11.19 15.44 -0.31
CA CYS A 105 -11.47 16.78 -0.83
C CYS A 105 -12.87 16.90 -1.44
N ILE A 106 -13.32 15.90 -2.21
CA ILE A 106 -14.58 15.98 -2.97
C ILE A 106 -15.78 15.69 -2.08
N TYR A 107 -15.68 14.71 -1.20
CA TYR A 107 -16.82 14.22 -0.43
C TYR A 107 -16.78 14.63 1.05
N ASN A 108 -15.68 15.24 1.51
CA ASN A 108 -15.47 15.59 2.92
C ASN A 108 -15.64 14.37 3.84
N THR A 109 -15.11 13.20 3.43
CA THR A 109 -15.18 11.95 4.21
C THR A 109 -13.82 11.27 4.25
N SER A 110 -13.58 10.52 5.33
CA SER A 110 -12.41 9.65 5.49
C SER A 110 -12.64 8.23 4.96
N ASN A 111 -13.56 8.07 3.99
CA ASN A 111 -13.88 6.74 3.45
C ASN A 111 -12.68 6.14 2.72
N CYS A 112 -12.38 4.89 3.07
CA CYS A 112 -11.26 4.13 2.51
C CYS A 112 -11.69 3.25 1.32
N VAL A 113 -12.88 3.50 0.78
CA VAL A 113 -13.55 2.72 -0.27
C VAL A 113 -13.96 3.68 -1.38
N LEU A 114 -13.88 3.21 -2.63
CA LEU A 114 -14.34 4.00 -3.77
C LEU A 114 -15.85 4.31 -3.66
N PRO A 115 -16.28 5.53 -4.01
CA PRO A 115 -17.70 5.88 -4.04
C PRO A 115 -18.44 5.04 -5.09
N SER A 116 -19.76 4.93 -4.98
CA SER A 116 -20.55 4.26 -6.03
C SER A 116 -20.39 4.97 -7.38
N LYS A 117 -20.56 4.24 -8.49
CA LYS A 117 -20.45 4.77 -9.86
C LYS A 117 -21.28 6.04 -10.09
N GLN A 118 -22.47 6.10 -9.49
CA GLN A 118 -23.38 7.27 -9.54
C GLN A 118 -22.77 8.53 -8.89
N LYS A 119 -21.96 8.36 -7.85
CA LYS A 119 -21.33 9.48 -7.13
C LYS A 119 -19.89 9.72 -7.59
N GLY A 120 -19.31 8.84 -8.40
CA GLY A 120 -17.89 8.82 -8.75
C GLY A 120 -17.47 9.74 -9.92
N GLU A 121 -18.40 10.50 -10.51
CA GLU A 121 -18.10 11.32 -11.70
C GLU A 121 -17.03 12.39 -11.43
N LEU A 122 -17.19 13.16 -10.36
CA LEU A 122 -16.23 14.18 -9.96
C LEU A 122 -14.85 13.57 -9.65
N LEU A 123 -14.84 12.38 -9.04
CA LEU A 123 -13.60 11.71 -8.64
C LEU A 123 -12.75 11.29 -9.83
N PHE A 124 -13.33 10.59 -10.82
CA PHE A 124 -12.52 10.12 -11.96
C PHE A 124 -12.02 11.29 -12.81
N ARG A 125 -12.82 12.37 -12.95
CA ARG A 125 -12.40 13.59 -13.66
C ARG A 125 -11.28 14.32 -12.91
N PHE A 126 -11.39 14.44 -11.58
CA PHE A 126 -10.35 15.05 -10.74
C PHE A 126 -9.03 14.29 -10.82
N LEU A 127 -9.10 12.96 -10.89
CA LEU A 127 -7.95 12.07 -11.05
C LEU A 127 -7.49 11.90 -12.52
N GLN A 128 -8.11 12.61 -13.47
CA GLN A 128 -7.76 12.63 -14.89
C GLN A 128 -7.93 11.29 -15.63
N PHE A 129 -8.91 10.47 -15.23
CA PHE A 129 -9.33 9.28 -15.97
C PHE A 129 -10.46 9.60 -16.96
N ASN A 130 -10.67 8.76 -17.97
CA ASN A 130 -11.75 8.99 -18.94
C ASN A 130 -13.12 8.60 -18.39
N ASN A 131 -13.17 7.59 -17.53
CA ASN A 131 -14.40 7.10 -16.93
C ASN A 131 -14.15 6.42 -15.57
N TYR A 132 -15.23 6.17 -14.84
CA TYR A 132 -15.20 5.54 -13.53
C TYR A 132 -14.59 4.12 -13.56
N ASP A 133 -14.89 3.33 -14.60
CA ASP A 133 -14.46 1.94 -14.68
C ASP A 133 -12.94 1.84 -14.88
N GLU A 134 -12.36 2.75 -15.68
CA GLU A 134 -10.91 2.88 -15.88
C GLU A 134 -10.19 3.23 -14.57
N MET A 135 -10.69 4.22 -13.82
CA MET A 135 -10.16 4.58 -12.51
C MET A 135 -10.25 3.41 -11.52
N ALA A 136 -11.42 2.75 -11.44
CA ALA A 136 -11.62 1.61 -10.56
C ALA A 136 -10.70 0.43 -10.93
N ALA A 137 -10.51 0.16 -12.22
CA ALA A 137 -9.57 -0.83 -12.71
C ALA A 137 -8.12 -0.49 -12.35
N ALA A 138 -7.71 0.78 -12.46
CA ALA A 138 -6.38 1.23 -12.07
C ALA A 138 -6.13 1.04 -10.56
N VAL A 139 -7.11 1.36 -9.71
CA VAL A 139 -7.05 1.09 -8.26
C VAL A 139 -6.92 -0.41 -8.00
N ASN A 140 -7.80 -1.23 -8.57
CA ASN A 140 -7.77 -2.68 -8.36
C ASN A 140 -6.47 -3.32 -8.87
N SER A 141 -5.95 -2.86 -10.01
CA SER A 141 -4.66 -3.32 -10.55
C SER A 141 -3.51 -2.97 -9.59
N THR A 142 -3.52 -1.76 -9.04
CA THR A 142 -2.52 -1.32 -8.05
C THR A 142 -2.56 -2.19 -6.79
N LEU A 143 -3.76 -2.41 -6.24
CA LEU A 143 -3.94 -3.27 -5.05
C LEU A 143 -3.47 -4.70 -5.34
N LYS A 144 -3.77 -5.24 -6.52
CA LYS A 144 -3.34 -6.58 -6.91
C LYS A 144 -1.81 -6.70 -6.93
N LYS A 145 -1.12 -5.78 -7.59
CA LYS A 145 0.36 -5.75 -7.67
C LYS A 145 1.00 -5.62 -6.29
N ASN A 146 0.51 -4.70 -5.47
CA ASN A 146 1.00 -4.52 -4.10
C ASN A 146 0.82 -5.79 -3.26
N ASN A 147 -0.34 -6.45 -3.36
CA ASN A 147 -0.60 -7.69 -2.65
C ASN A 147 0.30 -8.84 -3.16
N GLU A 148 0.57 -8.94 -4.45
CA GLU A 148 1.50 -9.93 -5.00
C GLU A 148 2.90 -9.79 -4.38
N ILE A 149 3.43 -8.57 -4.34
CA ILE A 149 4.71 -8.26 -3.69
C ILE A 149 4.66 -8.57 -2.19
N PHE A 150 3.58 -8.19 -1.51
CA PHE A 150 3.39 -8.51 -0.09
C PHE A 150 3.44 -10.04 0.17
N GLN A 151 2.74 -10.83 -0.66
CA GLN A 151 2.76 -12.29 -0.51
C GLN A 151 4.16 -12.85 -0.79
N GLN A 152 4.89 -12.33 -1.78
CA GLN A 152 6.24 -12.78 -2.09
C GLN A 152 7.21 -12.57 -0.91
N ILE A 153 7.08 -11.45 -0.19
CA ILE A 153 7.95 -11.12 0.95
C ILE A 153 7.62 -11.96 2.18
N PHE A 154 6.32 -12.18 2.47
CA PHE A 154 5.89 -12.74 3.75
C PHE A 154 5.48 -14.22 3.72
N LYS A 155 5.16 -14.80 2.56
CA LYS A 155 4.85 -16.23 2.42
C LYS A 155 6.00 -17.06 1.84
N GLY A 156 6.96 -16.42 1.15
CA GLY A 156 8.22 -17.05 0.78
C GLY A 156 9.10 -17.26 2.00
#